data_AF-A0A7C1ZA67-F1
#
_entry.id   AF-A0A7C1ZA67-F1
#
_cell.length_a   1.000
_cell.length_b   1.000
_cell.length_c   1.000
_cell.angle_alpha   90.00
_cell.angle_beta   90.00
_cell.angle_gamma   90.00
#
_symmetry.space_group_name_H-M   'P 1'
#
loop_
_entity.id
_entity.type
_entity.pdbx_description
1 polymer ?
#
loop_
_entity_poly.entity_id
_entity_poly.type
_entity_poly.pdbx_seq_one_letter_code
_entity_poly.pdbx_strand_id
1 'polypeptide(L)'
;SQSFIVGGRSEQIGIEVYPERLSGYGVSVGQLAKTIKNANSERSTGYVETSGENFKIYTGSFLKNAEDVKRLVIGVRNDSPIYVGDVAQVIEGPGETRNLVQYFTGPAYSADTPKAKGAPAVTIAIAKKHGTNGVAVAEDILAQVETLKGRVIPDNIYVSVTRNYGDTANEKVNELLLKLFIATGAVTALIWISLGIRAALVVLIVIPVVILVTVFAAWIMDFTIDRVSLFALIFSIGILVDDAIVVVENIYRRWLIKGEVDTRTSVDAVREVGNPTILATFTVIAALLPMGFVSGMMGPYMAPIPVLGSVAMLFSLFAAFIFTPWLTQRIRPSLESLKKAQEKEHRQSVRIENFFRWILLPLIENRSRARKFKLIMYAVLFASFALFYTTGVTVKMMPLDNKPEFNVVVNMNDGTALPVTANVIQRLSEKLLKIPEVKAVQTYSGTASPFNFNGLVRHYYLRQKPWMGDIQVQLLNKGDRDRSSHEIAVAARKVLAPIAKKMGARIQIVEMPPGPPVLQTVVAEIYGPDADTRRQVATDLTKIFKKADGV
;
A
#
# COMPACT_ATOMS: atom_id res chain seq x y z
N SER A 1 -12.37 -12.18 3.82
CA SER A 1 -11.92 -11.75 2.49
C SER A 1 -13.07 -11.89 1.52
N GLN A 2 -13.41 -10.84 0.77
CA GLN A 2 -14.44 -10.92 -0.26
C GLN A 2 -13.79 -10.59 -1.60
N SER A 3 -13.87 -11.54 -2.53
CA SER A 3 -13.58 -11.31 -3.95
C SER A 3 -14.89 -10.91 -4.63
N PHE A 4 -14.83 -9.99 -5.59
CA PHE A 4 -16.02 -9.48 -6.27
C PHE A 4 -15.70 -9.06 -7.69
N ILE A 5 -16.76 -8.96 -8.50
CA ILE A 5 -16.69 -8.56 -9.90
C ILE A 5 -17.19 -7.12 -10.01
N VAL A 6 -16.50 -6.30 -10.83
CA VAL A 6 -16.90 -4.94 -11.15
C VAL A 6 -17.06 -4.80 -12.66
N GLY A 7 -18.21 -4.27 -13.08
CA GLY A 7 -18.57 -4.19 -14.49
C GLY A 7 -19.23 -5.47 -14.99
N GLY A 8 -19.41 -5.54 -16.31
CA GLY A 8 -20.18 -6.60 -16.95
C GLY A 8 -21.69 -6.36 -16.86
N ARG A 9 -22.44 -7.06 -17.71
CA ARG A 9 -23.91 -7.05 -17.71
C ARG A 9 -24.36 -8.47 -17.41
N SER A 10 -25.20 -8.63 -16.39
CA SER A 10 -25.88 -9.90 -16.15
C SER A 10 -26.87 -10.16 -17.29
N GLU A 11 -26.95 -11.40 -17.76
CA GLU A 11 -28.05 -11.81 -18.64
C GLU A 11 -29.38 -11.70 -17.91
N GLN A 12 -30.39 -11.19 -18.62
CA GLN A 12 -31.74 -10.95 -18.13
C GLN A 12 -32.74 -11.28 -19.22
N ILE A 13 -33.91 -11.75 -18.80
CA ILE A 13 -35.07 -11.89 -19.68
C ILE A 13 -35.95 -10.65 -19.44
N GLY A 14 -35.89 -9.71 -20.39
CA GLY A 14 -36.74 -8.52 -20.43
C GLY A 14 -38.10 -8.84 -21.02
N ILE A 15 -39.17 -8.35 -20.40
CA ILE A 15 -40.54 -8.53 -20.87
C ILE A 15 -41.13 -7.14 -21.11
N GLU A 16 -41.10 -6.71 -22.37
CA GLU A 16 -41.58 -5.41 -22.79
C GLU A 16 -43.03 -5.53 -23.25
N VAL A 17 -43.96 -5.06 -22.42
CA VAL A 17 -45.39 -5.19 -22.67
C VAL A 17 -45.87 -4.20 -23.73
N TYR A 18 -46.81 -4.62 -24.59
CA TYR A 18 -47.52 -3.73 -25.50
C TYR A 18 -48.85 -3.29 -24.85
N PRO A 19 -48.97 -2.04 -24.36
CA PRO A 19 -50.16 -1.60 -23.62
C PRO A 19 -51.44 -1.74 -24.44
N GLU A 20 -51.36 -1.48 -25.75
CA GLU A 20 -52.49 -1.59 -26.67
C GLU A 20 -52.98 -3.03 -26.82
N ARG A 21 -52.07 -4.00 -26.90
CA ARG A 21 -52.44 -5.42 -26.98
C ARG A 21 -53.01 -5.92 -25.66
N LEU A 22 -52.43 -5.54 -24.53
CA LEU A 22 -52.97 -5.87 -23.21
C LEU A 22 -54.42 -5.40 -23.07
N SER A 23 -54.69 -4.15 -23.44
CA SER A 23 -56.05 -3.58 -23.45
C SER A 23 -56.97 -4.33 -24.43
N GLY A 24 -56.49 -4.56 -25.66
CA GLY A 24 -57.22 -5.27 -26.72
C GLY A 24 -57.63 -6.68 -26.31
N TYR A 25 -56.80 -7.40 -25.55
CA TYR A 25 -57.08 -8.74 -25.02
C TYR A 25 -57.80 -8.73 -23.66
N GLY A 26 -57.93 -7.58 -22.99
CA GLY A 26 -58.55 -7.46 -21.67
C GLY A 26 -57.67 -8.02 -20.53
N VAL A 27 -56.36 -8.05 -20.73
CA VAL A 27 -55.39 -8.62 -19.77
C VAL A 27 -54.67 -7.49 -19.05
N SER A 28 -54.57 -7.57 -17.72
CA SER A 28 -53.83 -6.58 -16.93
C SER A 28 -52.35 -6.93 -16.78
N VAL A 29 -51.50 -5.90 -16.59
CA VAL A 29 -50.07 -6.09 -16.28
C VAL A 29 -49.88 -6.91 -14.99
N GLY A 30 -50.77 -6.73 -14.00
CA GLY A 30 -50.73 -7.51 -12.77
C GLY A 30 -51.00 -9.00 -12.99
N GLN A 31 -51.93 -9.34 -13.89
CA GLN A 31 -52.23 -10.73 -14.26
C GLN A 31 -51.05 -11.38 -14.99
N LEU A 32 -50.42 -10.66 -15.90
CA LEU A 32 -49.18 -11.09 -16.56
C LEU A 32 -48.07 -11.39 -15.53
N ALA A 33 -47.79 -10.44 -14.63
CA ALA A 33 -46.77 -10.59 -13.59
C ALA A 33 -47.05 -11.78 -12.67
N LYS A 34 -48.31 -11.99 -12.28
CA LYS A 34 -48.74 -13.14 -11.45
C LYS A 34 -48.56 -14.47 -12.20
N THR A 35 -48.89 -14.51 -13.48
CA THR A 35 -48.73 -15.71 -14.33
C THR A 35 -47.27 -16.13 -14.39
N ILE A 36 -46.36 -15.19 -14.71
CA ILE A 36 -44.92 -15.46 -14.77
C ILE A 36 -44.39 -15.92 -13.40
N LYS A 37 -44.78 -15.24 -12.31
CA LYS A 37 -44.32 -15.59 -10.96
C LYS A 37 -44.79 -16.99 -10.54
N ASN A 38 -46.01 -17.38 -10.90
CA ASN A 38 -46.53 -18.70 -10.59
C ASN A 38 -45.89 -19.80 -11.44
N ALA A 39 -45.65 -19.52 -12.72
CA ALA A 39 -45.00 -20.46 -13.63
C ALA A 39 -43.53 -20.69 -13.30
N ASN A 40 -42.82 -19.68 -12.80
CA ASN A 40 -41.42 -19.79 -12.41
C ASN A 40 -41.24 -20.38 -10.99
N SER A 41 -41.83 -21.55 -10.74
CA SER A 41 -41.64 -22.25 -9.48
C SER A 41 -41.58 -23.76 -9.66
N GLU A 42 -40.64 -24.38 -8.94
CA GLU A 42 -40.52 -25.82 -8.80
C GLU A 42 -40.84 -26.19 -7.35
N ARG A 43 -41.69 -27.20 -7.15
CA ARG A 43 -42.10 -27.67 -5.82
C ARG A 43 -41.91 -29.16 -5.71
N SER A 44 -41.35 -29.61 -4.59
CA SER A 44 -41.34 -31.05 -4.26
C SER A 44 -42.70 -31.42 -3.68
N THR A 45 -43.36 -32.40 -4.30
CA THR A 45 -44.72 -32.83 -3.94
C THR A 45 -44.75 -34.10 -3.11
N GLY A 46 -43.60 -34.71 -2.86
CA GLY A 46 -43.47 -35.89 -2.00
C GLY A 46 -42.45 -36.88 -2.53
N TYR A 47 -42.62 -38.12 -2.11
CA TYR A 47 -41.77 -39.25 -2.46
C TYR A 47 -42.65 -40.41 -2.91
N VAL A 48 -42.16 -41.21 -3.85
CA VAL A 48 -42.76 -42.48 -4.24
C VAL A 48 -41.72 -43.56 -4.08
N GLU A 49 -42.08 -44.59 -3.32
CA GLU A 49 -41.27 -45.78 -3.16
C GLU A 49 -41.76 -46.86 -4.12
N THR A 50 -40.89 -47.31 -5.01
CA THR A 50 -41.18 -48.42 -5.93
C THR A 50 -39.93 -49.25 -6.15
N SER A 51 -40.08 -50.57 -6.20
CA SER A 51 -38.97 -51.53 -6.42
C SER A 51 -37.81 -51.41 -5.42
N GLY A 52 -38.08 -51.01 -4.17
CA GLY A 52 -37.05 -50.82 -3.14
C GLY A 52 -36.26 -49.50 -3.26
N GLU A 53 -36.59 -48.66 -4.23
CA GLU A 53 -35.99 -47.33 -4.42
C GLU A 53 -36.98 -46.23 -4.05
N ASN A 54 -36.46 -45.15 -3.45
CA ASN A 54 -37.24 -43.99 -3.06
C ASN A 54 -36.96 -42.84 -4.05
N PHE A 55 -37.99 -42.47 -4.81
CA PHE A 55 -37.93 -41.38 -5.78
C PHE A 55 -38.59 -40.13 -5.23
N LYS A 56 -37.86 -39.02 -5.24
CA LYS A 56 -38.43 -37.71 -4.91
C LYS A 56 -39.14 -37.12 -6.12
N ILE A 57 -40.41 -36.75 -5.95
CA ILE A 57 -41.23 -36.16 -7.02
C ILE A 57 -41.17 -34.64 -6.93
N TYR A 58 -40.96 -34.02 -8.09
CA TYR A 58 -40.99 -32.58 -8.30
C TYR A 58 -42.08 -32.24 -9.31
N THR A 59 -42.77 -31.13 -9.10
CA THR A 59 -43.76 -30.58 -10.03
C THR A 59 -43.44 -29.13 -10.35
N GLY A 60 -43.72 -28.73 -11.59
CA GLY A 60 -43.30 -27.44 -12.12
C GLY A 60 -41.83 -27.47 -12.55
N SER A 61 -41.38 -26.37 -13.15
CA SER A 61 -40.01 -26.18 -13.60
C SER A 61 -39.69 -24.70 -13.65
N PHE A 62 -38.45 -24.32 -13.35
CA PHE A 62 -38.00 -22.95 -13.58
C PHE A 62 -37.99 -22.62 -15.08
N LEU A 63 -38.30 -21.36 -15.41
CA LEU A 63 -38.19 -20.83 -16.76
C LEU A 63 -36.71 -20.67 -17.10
N LYS A 64 -36.25 -21.25 -18.22
CA LYS A 64 -34.82 -21.30 -18.56
C LYS A 64 -34.42 -20.26 -19.61
N ASN A 65 -35.32 -19.95 -20.53
CA ASN A 65 -35.04 -19.07 -21.67
C ASN A 65 -36.27 -18.21 -22.03
N ALA A 66 -36.10 -17.27 -22.95
CA ALA A 66 -37.21 -16.41 -23.40
C ALA A 66 -38.38 -17.17 -24.03
N GLU A 67 -38.13 -18.30 -24.70
CA GLU A 67 -39.18 -19.10 -25.35
C GLU A 67 -40.12 -19.74 -24.32
N ASP A 68 -39.59 -20.21 -23.19
CA ASP A 68 -40.39 -20.73 -22.09
C ASP A 68 -41.37 -19.66 -21.57
N VAL A 69 -40.90 -18.41 -21.45
CA VAL A 69 -41.72 -17.28 -21.02
C VAL A 69 -42.79 -16.93 -22.04
N LYS A 70 -42.45 -16.91 -23.35
CA LYS A 70 -43.41 -16.58 -24.43
C LYS A 70 -44.60 -17.53 -24.46
N ARG A 71 -44.38 -18.81 -24.17
CA ARG A 71 -45.40 -19.87 -24.20
C ARG A 71 -46.31 -19.90 -22.98
N LEU A 72 -46.09 -19.04 -21.99
CA LEU A 72 -46.95 -18.96 -20.82
C LEU A 72 -48.33 -18.43 -21.21
N VAL A 73 -49.36 -19.13 -20.76
CA VAL A 73 -50.76 -18.74 -20.98
C VAL A 73 -51.20 -17.80 -19.85
N ILE A 74 -51.60 -16.58 -20.19
CA ILE A 74 -52.04 -15.57 -19.22
C ILE A 74 -53.54 -15.67 -18.92
N GLY A 75 -54.30 -16.11 -19.92
CA GLY A 75 -55.75 -16.26 -19.85
C GLY A 75 -56.31 -16.88 -21.12
N VAL A 76 -57.63 -17.04 -21.16
CA VAL A 76 -58.36 -17.57 -22.32
C VAL A 76 -59.47 -16.57 -22.66
N ARG A 77 -59.65 -16.29 -23.95
CA ARG A 77 -60.74 -15.45 -24.46
C ARG A 77 -61.31 -16.07 -25.72
N ASN A 78 -62.63 -16.21 -25.79
CA ASN A 78 -63.34 -16.87 -26.90
C ASN A 78 -62.72 -18.24 -27.25
N ASP A 79 -62.50 -19.08 -26.23
CA ASP A 79 -61.85 -20.41 -26.33
C ASP A 79 -60.43 -20.44 -26.93
N SER A 80 -59.80 -19.27 -27.09
CA SER A 80 -58.42 -19.16 -27.56
C SER A 80 -57.48 -18.74 -26.41
N PRO A 81 -56.38 -19.48 -26.17
CA PRO A 81 -55.40 -19.10 -25.15
C PRO A 81 -54.66 -17.83 -25.59
N ILE A 82 -54.41 -16.94 -24.64
CA ILE A 82 -53.61 -15.73 -24.83
C ILE A 82 -52.24 -15.97 -24.19
N TYR A 83 -51.20 -15.95 -25.01
CA TYR A 83 -49.83 -16.18 -24.58
C TYR A 83 -49.13 -14.87 -24.20
N VAL A 84 -48.05 -14.97 -23.43
CA VAL A 84 -47.17 -13.81 -23.16
C VAL A 84 -46.61 -13.23 -24.44
N GLY A 85 -46.24 -14.07 -25.41
CA GLY A 85 -45.77 -13.62 -26.72
C GLY A 85 -46.80 -12.81 -27.52
N ASP A 86 -48.09 -12.96 -27.24
CA ASP A 86 -49.14 -12.21 -27.95
C ASP A 86 -49.20 -10.75 -27.48
N VAL A 87 -48.90 -10.50 -26.19
CA VAL A 87 -49.08 -9.21 -25.51
C VAL A 87 -47.78 -8.51 -25.12
N ALA A 88 -46.64 -9.20 -25.21
CA ALA A 88 -45.34 -8.66 -24.82
C ALA A 88 -44.20 -9.20 -25.70
N GLN A 89 -43.19 -8.37 -25.90
CA GLN A 89 -41.91 -8.80 -26.45
C GLN A 89 -41.03 -9.35 -25.34
N VAL A 90 -40.66 -10.63 -25.47
CA VAL A 90 -39.73 -11.27 -24.54
C VAL A 90 -38.35 -11.30 -25.18
N ILE A 91 -37.40 -10.61 -24.57
CA ILE A 91 -36.03 -10.45 -25.03
C ILE A 91 -35.09 -11.11 -24.02
N GLU A 92 -34.35 -12.11 -24.45
CA GLU A 92 -33.24 -12.68 -23.68
C GLU A 92 -31.95 -12.01 -24.13
N GLY A 93 -31.26 -11.35 -23.19
CA GLY A 93 -30.06 -10.62 -23.51
C GLY A 93 -29.43 -9.94 -22.30
N PRO A 94 -28.45 -9.06 -22.51
CA PRO A 94 -27.81 -8.37 -21.40
C PRO A 94 -28.76 -7.36 -20.76
N GLY A 95 -28.84 -7.37 -19.42
CA GLY A 95 -29.68 -6.47 -18.65
C GLY A 95 -29.33 -4.99 -18.82
N GLU A 96 -30.14 -4.10 -18.24
CA GLU A 96 -29.92 -2.64 -18.34
C GLU A 96 -28.50 -2.21 -17.94
N THR A 97 -27.92 -1.31 -18.72
CA THR A 97 -26.58 -0.78 -18.44
C THR A 97 -26.60 0.13 -17.23
N ARG A 98 -26.21 -0.41 -16.06
CA ARG A 98 -26.12 0.35 -14.80
C ARG A 98 -24.72 0.94 -14.56
N ASN A 99 -23.70 0.37 -15.18
CA ASN A 99 -22.32 0.81 -15.10
C ASN A 99 -21.60 0.53 -16.43
N LEU A 100 -20.51 1.26 -16.67
CA LEU A 100 -19.61 1.01 -17.79
C LEU A 100 -18.17 0.96 -17.26
N VAL A 101 -17.46 -0.11 -17.62
CA VAL A 101 -16.05 -0.30 -17.31
C VAL A 101 -15.29 -0.47 -18.62
N GLN A 102 -14.25 0.33 -18.82
CA GLN A 102 -13.41 0.25 -20.03
C GLN A 102 -11.94 0.22 -19.66
N TYR A 103 -11.15 -0.36 -20.57
CA TYR A 103 -9.71 -0.46 -20.45
C TYR A 103 -9.01 0.21 -21.63
N PHE A 104 -7.99 0.99 -21.32
CA PHE A 104 -7.16 1.71 -22.27
C PHE A 104 -5.69 1.39 -22.01
N THR A 105 -4.93 1.18 -23.07
CA THR A 105 -3.47 1.03 -22.99
C THR A 105 -2.80 2.35 -23.32
N GLY A 106 -1.84 2.76 -22.48
CA GLY A 106 -1.07 3.97 -22.64
C GLY A 106 0.19 3.80 -23.50
N PRO A 107 0.97 4.88 -23.66
CA PRO A 107 2.20 4.89 -24.45
C PRO A 107 3.27 3.96 -23.88
N ALA A 108 3.34 3.80 -22.55
CA ALA A 108 4.27 2.90 -21.87
C ALA A 108 3.76 1.45 -21.73
N TYR A 109 2.70 1.08 -22.48
CA TYR A 109 2.20 -0.29 -22.47
C TYR A 109 3.14 -1.24 -23.23
N SER A 110 3.72 -2.19 -22.50
CA SER A 110 4.72 -3.16 -23.00
C SER A 110 4.34 -4.62 -22.68
N ALA A 111 3.09 -5.02 -22.97
CA ALA A 111 2.67 -6.41 -22.80
C ALA A 111 2.31 -7.06 -24.15
N ASP A 112 2.33 -8.39 -24.18
CA ASP A 112 2.06 -9.21 -25.37
C ASP A 112 0.59 -9.18 -25.85
N THR A 113 -0.29 -8.48 -25.13
CA THR A 113 -1.69 -8.34 -25.49
C THR A 113 -1.91 -7.14 -26.43
N PRO A 114 -2.94 -7.16 -27.29
CA PRO A 114 -3.28 -6.02 -28.15
C PRO A 114 -3.50 -4.72 -27.38
N LYS A 115 -3.12 -3.60 -27.99
CA LYS A 115 -3.39 -2.26 -27.45
C LYS A 115 -4.90 -2.00 -27.43
N ALA A 116 -5.43 -1.69 -26.26
CA ALA A 116 -6.84 -1.38 -26.06
C ALA A 116 -7.09 0.13 -26.18
N LYS A 117 -8.09 0.52 -26.98
CA LYS A 117 -8.56 1.90 -27.10
C LYS A 117 -10.01 2.00 -26.60
N GLY A 118 -10.19 1.89 -25.29
CA GLY A 118 -11.51 1.93 -24.65
C GLY A 118 -12.30 0.64 -24.82
N ALA A 119 -11.60 -0.50 -24.79
CA ALA A 119 -12.22 -1.81 -24.87
C ALA A 119 -13.11 -2.04 -23.64
N PRO A 120 -14.33 -2.60 -23.79
CA PRO A 120 -15.15 -3.03 -22.67
C PRO A 120 -14.36 -4.00 -21.78
N ALA A 121 -14.42 -3.80 -20.47
CA ALA A 121 -13.66 -4.61 -19.51
C ALA A 121 -14.52 -5.04 -18.32
N VAL A 122 -14.12 -6.14 -17.70
CA VAL A 122 -14.66 -6.63 -16.43
C VAL A 122 -13.49 -6.78 -15.48
N THR A 123 -13.61 -6.21 -14.27
CA THR A 123 -12.56 -6.32 -13.27
C THR A 123 -12.92 -7.38 -12.26
N ILE A 124 -12.02 -8.34 -12.04
CA ILE A 124 -12.12 -9.33 -10.98
C ILE A 124 -11.20 -8.88 -9.84
N ALA A 125 -11.80 -8.48 -8.73
CA ALA A 125 -11.07 -8.09 -7.53
C ALA A 125 -10.92 -9.30 -6.61
N ILE A 126 -9.68 -9.70 -6.32
CA ILE A 126 -9.38 -10.84 -5.44
C ILE A 126 -8.73 -10.33 -4.16
N ALA A 127 -9.33 -10.69 -3.02
CA ALA A 127 -8.81 -10.33 -1.71
C ALA A 127 -8.12 -11.53 -1.06
N LYS A 128 -6.88 -11.34 -0.59
CA LYS A 128 -6.20 -12.36 0.22
C LYS A 128 -6.92 -12.58 1.56
N LYS A 129 -6.78 -13.77 2.13
CA LYS A 129 -7.26 -14.05 3.49
C LYS A 129 -6.38 -13.33 4.53
N HIS A 130 -6.94 -13.09 5.71
CA HIS A 130 -6.15 -12.58 6.83
C HIS A 130 -5.05 -13.58 7.19
N GLY A 131 -3.86 -13.12 7.56
CA GLY A 131 -2.71 -13.98 7.90
C GLY A 131 -1.98 -14.65 6.72
N THR A 132 -2.48 -14.56 5.48
CA THR A 132 -1.78 -15.18 4.33
C THR A 132 -0.74 -14.24 3.70
N ASN A 133 0.32 -14.83 3.14
CA ASN A 133 1.35 -14.09 2.41
C ASN A 133 0.77 -13.54 1.08
N GLY A 134 0.93 -12.24 0.84
CA GLY A 134 0.42 -11.57 -0.36
C GLY A 134 1.19 -11.91 -1.65
N VAL A 135 2.48 -12.26 -1.54
CA VAL A 135 3.34 -12.63 -2.67
C VAL A 135 2.91 -13.98 -3.22
N ALA A 136 2.92 -15.02 -2.38
CA ALA A 136 2.54 -16.38 -2.76
C ALA A 136 1.11 -16.44 -3.33
N VAL A 137 0.14 -15.78 -2.67
CA VAL A 137 -1.24 -15.73 -3.17
C VAL A 137 -1.33 -15.07 -4.54
N ALA A 138 -0.56 -14.01 -4.81
CA ALA A 138 -0.57 -13.36 -6.12
C ALA A 138 0.04 -14.27 -7.20
N GLU A 139 1.13 -14.96 -6.90
CA GLU A 139 1.77 -15.94 -7.81
C GLU A 139 0.83 -17.10 -8.12
N ASP A 140 0.19 -17.68 -7.10
CA ASP A 140 -0.77 -18.78 -7.25
C ASP A 140 -1.98 -18.38 -8.12
N ILE A 141 -2.50 -17.16 -7.93
CA ILE A 141 -3.59 -16.62 -8.75
C ILE A 141 -3.16 -16.48 -10.20
N LEU A 142 -1.97 -15.92 -10.45
CA LEU A 142 -1.47 -15.73 -11.82
C LEU A 142 -1.20 -17.07 -12.49
N ALA A 143 -0.60 -18.03 -11.78
CA ALA A 143 -0.42 -19.40 -12.25
C ALA A 143 -1.77 -20.04 -12.62
N GLN A 144 -2.78 -19.89 -11.75
CA GLN A 144 -4.12 -20.40 -12.03
C GLN A 144 -4.74 -19.74 -13.26
N VAL A 145 -4.58 -18.42 -13.45
CA VAL A 145 -5.06 -17.71 -14.64
C VAL A 145 -4.41 -18.28 -15.91
N GLU A 146 -3.11 -18.57 -15.90
CA GLU A 146 -2.44 -19.20 -17.04
C GLU A 146 -3.04 -20.58 -17.37
N THR A 147 -3.38 -21.40 -16.36
CA THR A 147 -4.03 -22.71 -16.60
C THR A 147 -5.43 -22.61 -17.21
N LEU A 148 -6.10 -21.46 -17.06
CA LEU A 148 -7.44 -21.22 -17.59
C LEU A 148 -7.44 -20.70 -19.03
N LYS A 149 -6.29 -20.18 -19.52
CA LYS A 149 -6.13 -19.74 -20.91
C LYS A 149 -6.23 -20.92 -21.87
N GLY A 150 -6.94 -20.72 -22.99
CA GLY A 150 -7.20 -21.76 -23.99
C GLY A 150 -8.28 -22.79 -23.59
N ARG A 151 -8.89 -22.63 -22.40
CA ARG A 151 -10.04 -23.45 -21.96
C ARG A 151 -11.23 -22.57 -21.59
N VAL A 152 -11.17 -21.94 -20.41
CA VAL A 152 -12.23 -21.08 -19.88
C VAL A 152 -12.08 -19.65 -20.40
N ILE A 153 -10.83 -19.21 -20.59
CA ILE A 153 -10.50 -17.92 -21.17
C ILE A 153 -10.17 -18.18 -22.65
N PRO A 154 -11.11 -17.92 -23.59
CA PRO A 154 -10.89 -18.08 -25.01
C PRO A 154 -9.90 -17.05 -25.56
N ASP A 155 -9.35 -17.32 -26.74
CA ASP A 155 -8.26 -16.53 -27.36
C ASP A 155 -8.64 -15.07 -27.67
N ASN A 156 -9.93 -14.75 -27.73
CA ASN A 156 -10.42 -13.39 -27.93
C ASN A 156 -10.60 -12.58 -26.63
N ILE A 157 -10.29 -13.16 -25.47
CA ILE A 157 -10.36 -12.49 -24.17
C ILE A 157 -8.95 -12.32 -23.60
N TYR A 158 -8.55 -11.07 -23.38
CA TYR A 158 -7.25 -10.72 -22.84
C TYR A 158 -7.34 -10.39 -21.36
N VAL A 159 -6.45 -10.98 -20.55
CA VAL A 159 -6.32 -10.67 -19.12
C VAL A 159 -5.19 -9.67 -18.93
N SER A 160 -5.47 -8.56 -18.25
CA SER A 160 -4.47 -7.60 -17.82
C SER A 160 -4.47 -7.46 -16.30
N VAL A 161 -3.27 -7.52 -15.70
CA VAL A 161 -3.10 -7.32 -14.26
C VAL A 161 -3.06 -5.83 -13.98
N THR A 162 -4.14 -5.31 -13.43
CA THR A 162 -4.27 -3.87 -13.18
C THR A 162 -3.69 -3.43 -11.83
N ARG A 163 -3.57 -4.36 -10.87
CA ARG A 163 -3.02 -4.10 -9.55
C ARG A 163 -2.51 -5.39 -8.91
N ASN A 164 -1.22 -5.42 -8.57
CA ASN A 164 -0.60 -6.55 -7.87
C ASN A 164 0.18 -6.08 -6.63
N TYR A 165 -0.43 -6.20 -5.46
CA TYR A 165 0.24 -5.87 -4.20
C TYR A 165 1.24 -6.93 -3.73
N GLY A 166 1.17 -8.16 -4.23
CA GLY A 166 2.18 -9.19 -3.99
C GLY A 166 3.50 -8.80 -4.64
N ASP A 167 3.47 -8.44 -5.92
CA ASP A 167 4.65 -7.99 -6.68
C ASP A 167 5.30 -6.74 -6.04
N THR A 168 4.50 -5.71 -5.74
CA THR A 168 5.02 -4.51 -5.06
C THR A 168 5.59 -4.81 -3.66
N ALA A 169 5.02 -5.79 -2.93
CA ALA A 169 5.56 -6.19 -1.63
C ALA A 169 6.90 -6.92 -1.79
N ASN A 170 6.99 -7.84 -2.76
CA ASN A 170 8.21 -8.58 -3.07
C ASN A 170 9.35 -7.64 -3.48
N GLU A 171 9.09 -6.70 -4.39
CA GLU A 171 10.07 -5.69 -4.81
C GLU A 171 10.58 -4.88 -3.61
N LYS A 172 9.67 -4.41 -2.74
CA LYS A 172 10.03 -3.62 -1.55
C LYS A 172 10.86 -4.43 -0.54
N VAL A 173 10.52 -5.70 -0.31
CA VAL A 173 11.30 -6.57 0.58
C VAL A 173 12.70 -6.83 0.01
N ASN A 174 12.80 -7.17 -1.28
CA ASN A 174 14.08 -7.43 -1.92
C ASN A 174 14.99 -6.20 -1.96
N GLU A 175 14.43 -5.01 -2.23
CA GLU A 175 15.19 -3.75 -2.16
C GLU A 175 15.72 -3.48 -0.74
N LEU A 176 14.90 -3.74 0.28
CA LEU A 176 15.32 -3.54 1.67
C LEU A 176 16.36 -4.56 2.11
N LEU A 177 16.25 -5.82 1.69
CA LEU A 177 17.28 -6.84 1.89
C LEU A 177 18.59 -6.44 1.20
N LEU A 178 18.53 -5.90 -0.02
CA LEU A 178 19.72 -5.38 -0.69
C LEU A 178 20.35 -4.23 0.11
N LYS A 179 19.54 -3.27 0.59
CA LYS A 179 20.02 -2.17 1.44
C LYS A 179 20.63 -2.67 2.76
N LEU A 180 20.07 -3.72 3.34
CA LEU A 180 20.59 -4.39 4.52
C LEU A 180 22.00 -4.95 4.27
N PHE A 181 22.22 -5.63 3.15
CA PHE A 181 23.54 -6.13 2.76
C PHE A 181 24.53 -4.99 2.47
N ILE A 182 24.09 -3.94 1.77
CA ILE A 182 24.92 -2.76 1.51
C ILE A 182 25.34 -2.09 2.83
N ALA A 183 24.43 -1.89 3.77
CA ALA A 183 24.72 -1.29 5.07
C ALA A 183 25.69 -2.15 5.89
N THR A 184 25.43 -3.46 5.96
CA THR A 184 26.32 -4.42 6.64
C THR A 184 27.72 -4.43 6.02
N GLY A 185 27.81 -4.43 4.69
CA GLY A 185 29.06 -4.37 3.95
C GLY A 185 29.81 -3.05 4.17
N ALA A 186 29.11 -1.92 4.18
CA ALA A 186 29.71 -0.61 4.43
C ALA A 186 30.29 -0.49 5.86
N VAL A 187 29.55 -0.96 6.87
CA VAL A 187 30.03 -1.00 8.26
C VAL A 187 31.23 -1.94 8.39
N THR A 188 31.16 -3.12 7.79
CA THR A 188 32.29 -4.08 7.77
C THR A 188 33.53 -3.49 7.10
N ALA A 189 33.36 -2.79 5.98
CA ALA A 189 34.45 -2.13 5.27
C ALA A 189 35.07 -0.98 6.10
N LEU A 190 34.25 -0.21 6.81
CA LEU A 190 34.72 0.85 7.71
C LEU A 190 35.59 0.27 8.84
N ILE A 191 35.14 -0.82 9.46
CA ILE A 191 35.90 -1.52 10.51
C ILE A 191 37.17 -2.13 9.93
N TRP A 192 37.10 -2.68 8.71
CA TRP A 192 38.28 -3.24 8.05
C TRP A 192 39.36 -2.17 7.84
N ILE A 193 38.98 -0.96 7.43
CA ILE A 193 39.90 0.16 7.24
C ILE A 193 40.45 0.65 8.58
N SER A 194 39.62 0.68 9.63
CA SER A 194 39.97 1.25 10.93
C SER A 194 40.74 0.27 11.84
N LEU A 195 40.19 -0.92 12.11
CA LEU A 195 40.73 -1.91 13.06
C LEU A 195 41.37 -3.13 12.37
N GLY A 196 41.19 -3.29 11.06
CA GLY A 196 41.74 -4.41 10.29
C GLY A 196 40.77 -5.58 10.08
N ILE A 197 41.19 -6.54 9.26
CA ILE A 197 40.29 -7.54 8.67
C ILE A 197 39.70 -8.52 9.68
N ARG A 198 40.44 -8.85 10.74
CA ARG A 198 39.99 -9.78 11.79
C ARG A 198 38.89 -9.18 12.65
N ALA A 199 39.01 -7.89 13.01
CA ALA A 199 37.93 -7.17 13.70
C ALA A 199 36.68 -7.06 12.83
N ALA A 200 36.86 -6.74 11.54
CA ALA A 200 35.77 -6.67 10.58
C ALA A 200 35.04 -8.02 10.44
N LEU A 201 35.77 -9.15 10.40
CA LEU A 201 35.18 -10.49 10.36
C LEU A 201 34.37 -10.81 11.62
N VAL A 202 34.85 -10.42 12.81
CA VAL A 202 34.11 -10.60 14.07
C VAL A 202 32.74 -9.90 13.96
N VAL A 203 32.74 -8.64 13.57
CA VAL A 203 31.50 -7.86 13.45
C VAL A 203 30.59 -8.38 12.33
N LEU A 204 31.16 -8.75 11.19
CA LEU A 204 30.42 -9.34 10.06
C LEU A 204 29.65 -10.61 10.46
N ILE A 205 30.19 -11.42 11.38
CA ILE A 205 29.53 -12.63 11.88
C ILE A 205 28.47 -12.29 12.94
N VAL A 206 28.72 -11.30 13.79
CA VAL A 206 27.79 -10.91 14.87
C VAL A 206 26.51 -10.27 14.32
N ILE A 207 26.59 -9.45 13.26
CA ILE A 207 25.43 -8.76 12.68
C ILE A 207 24.31 -9.73 12.27
N PRO A 208 24.55 -10.77 11.42
CA PRO A 208 23.54 -11.74 11.05
C PRO A 208 22.93 -12.49 12.24
N VAL A 209 23.73 -12.78 13.28
CA VAL A 209 23.25 -13.49 14.47
C VAL A 209 22.21 -12.64 15.21
N VAL A 210 22.49 -11.35 15.44
CA VAL A 210 21.54 -10.45 16.11
C VAL A 210 20.28 -10.26 15.24
N ILE A 211 20.43 -10.10 13.93
CA ILE A 211 19.29 -9.98 13.01
C ILE A 211 18.44 -11.25 13.04
N LEU A 212 19.04 -12.44 12.98
CA LEU A 212 18.32 -13.72 13.01
C LEU A 212 17.50 -13.88 14.28
N VAL A 213 18.08 -13.55 15.43
CA VAL A 213 17.39 -13.60 16.72
C VAL A 213 16.28 -12.55 16.79
N THR A 214 16.49 -11.36 16.23
CA THR A 214 15.44 -10.32 16.17
C THR A 214 14.28 -10.72 15.27
N VAL A 215 14.56 -11.33 14.12
CA VAL A 215 13.54 -11.89 13.21
C VAL A 215 12.80 -13.05 13.88
N PHE A 216 13.50 -13.91 14.61
CA PHE A 216 12.89 -14.98 15.39
C PHE A 216 11.97 -14.44 16.49
N ALA A 217 12.39 -13.41 17.21
CA ALA A 217 11.57 -12.73 18.19
C ALA A 217 10.35 -12.05 17.54
N ALA A 218 10.52 -11.44 16.36
CA ALA A 218 9.42 -10.89 15.58
C ALA A 218 8.38 -11.96 15.24
N TRP A 219 8.83 -13.16 14.85
CA TRP A 219 7.97 -14.30 14.56
C TRP A 219 7.18 -14.77 15.79
N ILE A 220 7.80 -14.84 16.97
CA ILE A 220 7.12 -15.17 18.23
C ILE A 220 6.07 -14.10 18.60
N MET A 221 6.34 -12.83 18.29
CA MET A 221 5.45 -11.70 18.59
C MET A 221 4.39 -11.44 17.50
N ASP A 222 4.22 -12.36 16.53
CA ASP A 222 3.30 -12.22 15.39
C ASP A 222 3.53 -10.98 14.51
N PHE A 223 4.76 -10.45 14.49
CA PHE A 223 5.13 -9.39 13.54
C PHE A 223 5.48 -9.98 12.18
N THR A 224 4.91 -9.37 11.13
CA THR A 224 5.27 -9.68 9.75
C THR A 224 6.55 -8.96 9.31
N ILE A 225 7.27 -9.56 8.36
CA ILE A 225 8.35 -8.87 7.65
C ILE A 225 7.74 -8.01 6.56
N ASP A 226 7.79 -6.70 6.75
CA ASP A 226 7.31 -5.68 5.84
C ASP A 226 8.29 -4.50 5.84
N ARG A 227 7.95 -3.45 5.09
CA ARG A 227 8.83 -2.29 4.95
C ARG A 227 9.19 -1.60 6.26
N VAL A 228 8.29 -1.57 7.24
CA VAL A 228 8.48 -0.88 8.51
C VAL A 228 9.29 -1.73 9.46
N SER A 229 8.98 -3.03 9.57
CA SER A 229 9.78 -3.95 10.39
C SER A 229 11.19 -4.14 9.83
N LEU A 230 11.38 -4.18 8.51
CA LEU A 230 12.72 -4.16 7.90
C LEU A 230 13.44 -2.83 8.12
N PHE A 231 12.73 -1.70 8.07
CA PHE A 231 13.32 -0.40 8.41
C PHE A 231 13.80 -0.38 9.86
N ALA A 232 13.01 -0.93 10.80
CA ALA A 232 13.40 -1.07 12.20
C ALA A 232 14.70 -1.88 12.32
N LEU A 233 14.80 -3.02 11.62
CA LEU A 233 16.02 -3.84 11.62
C LEU A 233 17.24 -3.10 11.05
N ILE A 234 17.09 -2.39 9.93
CA ILE A 234 18.18 -1.60 9.34
C ILE A 234 18.62 -0.48 10.28
N PHE A 235 17.67 0.24 10.87
CA PHE A 235 17.92 1.29 11.85
C PHE A 235 18.68 0.74 13.07
N SER A 236 18.26 -0.43 13.56
CA SER A 236 18.96 -1.12 14.64
C SER A 236 20.38 -1.53 14.28
N ILE A 237 20.73 -1.83 13.02
CA ILE A 237 22.10 -2.24 12.66
C ILE A 237 23.13 -1.17 12.94
N GLY A 238 22.82 0.10 12.64
CA GLY A 238 23.73 1.19 12.91
C GLY A 238 24.09 1.30 14.40
N ILE A 239 23.13 1.01 15.28
CA ILE A 239 23.29 1.13 16.73
C ILE A 239 23.79 -0.19 17.35
N LEU A 240 23.32 -1.35 16.89
CA LEU A 240 23.66 -2.66 17.44
C LEU A 240 25.13 -3.00 17.25
N VAL A 241 25.74 -2.52 16.16
CA VAL A 241 27.12 -2.82 15.84
C VAL A 241 28.09 -2.05 16.75
N ASP A 242 27.64 -0.93 17.30
CA ASP A 242 28.45 -0.10 18.19
C ASP A 242 28.92 -0.89 19.42
N ASP A 243 28.01 -1.64 20.07
CA ASP A 243 28.34 -2.48 21.23
C ASP A 243 29.48 -3.48 20.91
N ALA A 244 29.40 -4.13 19.76
CA ALA A 244 30.40 -5.09 19.32
C ALA A 244 31.73 -4.39 18.96
N ILE A 245 31.68 -3.23 18.30
CA ILE A 245 32.88 -2.45 17.96
C ILE A 245 33.60 -2.02 19.24
N VAL A 246 32.90 -1.39 20.18
CA VAL A 246 33.49 -0.88 21.43
C VAL A 246 34.18 -2.00 22.22
N VAL A 247 33.57 -3.19 22.25
CA VAL A 247 34.17 -4.35 22.91
C VAL A 247 35.41 -4.86 22.16
N VAL A 248 35.36 -5.02 20.83
CA VAL A 248 36.53 -5.45 20.04
C VAL A 248 37.68 -4.44 20.15
N GLU A 249 37.38 -3.16 20.00
CA GLU A 249 38.34 -2.07 20.09
C GLU A 249 39.02 -2.06 21.45
N ASN A 250 38.25 -2.15 22.55
CA ASN A 250 38.86 -2.12 23.88
C ASN A 250 39.70 -3.37 24.17
N ILE A 251 39.31 -4.54 23.67
CA ILE A 251 40.13 -5.76 23.75
C ILE A 251 41.46 -5.54 23.01
N TYR A 252 41.41 -5.02 21.78
CA TYR A 252 42.62 -4.78 20.97
C TYR A 252 43.53 -3.75 21.62
N ARG A 253 42.96 -2.66 22.14
CA ARG A 253 43.67 -1.62 22.88
C ARG A 253 44.38 -2.19 24.11
N ARG A 254 43.70 -3.01 24.91
CA ARG A 254 44.27 -3.65 26.11
C ARG A 254 45.37 -4.65 25.77
N TRP A 255 45.22 -5.44 24.71
CA TRP A 255 46.30 -6.31 24.22
C TRP A 255 47.52 -5.53 23.74
N LEU A 256 47.32 -4.39 23.08
CA LEU A 256 48.40 -3.51 22.63
C LEU A 256 49.16 -2.88 23.81
N ILE A 257 48.44 -2.39 24.83
CA ILE A 257 49.05 -1.78 26.03
C ILE A 257 49.88 -2.81 26.81
N LYS A 258 49.36 -4.03 26.95
CA LYS A 258 50.06 -5.11 27.66
C LYS A 258 51.19 -5.74 26.83
N GLY A 259 51.08 -5.72 25.51
CA GLY A 259 52.01 -6.38 24.60
C GLY A 259 51.80 -7.88 24.45
N GLU A 260 50.69 -8.43 24.95
CA GLU A 260 50.36 -9.85 24.94
C GLU A 260 48.89 -10.09 24.57
N VAL A 261 48.61 -11.20 23.87
CA VAL A 261 47.24 -11.60 23.49
C VAL A 261 46.78 -12.75 24.39
N ASP A 262 46.25 -12.41 25.56
CA ASP A 262 45.75 -13.37 26.55
C ASP A 262 44.27 -13.23 26.86
N THR A 263 43.68 -14.32 27.35
CA THR A 263 42.25 -14.37 27.68
C THR A 263 41.90 -13.49 28.86
N ARG A 264 42.77 -13.40 29.87
CA ARG A 264 42.52 -12.62 31.09
C ARG A 264 42.43 -11.12 30.76
N THR A 265 43.35 -10.60 29.96
CA THR A 265 43.31 -9.19 29.53
C THR A 265 42.08 -8.86 28.69
N SER A 266 41.55 -9.79 27.90
CA SER A 266 40.28 -9.53 27.20
C SER A 266 39.09 -9.51 28.13
N VAL A 267 39.06 -10.36 29.17
CA VAL A 267 37.99 -10.32 30.18
C VAL A 267 38.05 -8.98 30.94
N ASP A 268 39.24 -8.52 31.32
CA ASP A 268 39.42 -7.23 31.97
C ASP A 268 39.03 -6.06 31.05
N ALA A 269 39.33 -6.16 29.75
CA ALA A 269 38.91 -5.19 28.74
C ALA A 269 37.37 -5.11 28.62
N VAL A 270 36.69 -6.25 28.59
CA VAL A 270 35.21 -6.30 28.54
C VAL A 270 34.61 -5.72 29.82
N ARG A 271 35.20 -6.03 30.99
CA ARG A 271 34.73 -5.49 32.29
C ARG A 271 34.80 -3.96 32.37
N GLU A 272 35.80 -3.36 31.75
CA GLU A 272 35.98 -1.90 31.73
C GLU A 272 34.87 -1.18 30.96
N VAL A 273 34.48 -1.71 29.79
CA VAL A 273 33.43 -1.09 28.93
C VAL A 273 32.02 -1.60 29.21
N GLY A 274 31.88 -2.70 29.97
CA GLY A 274 30.60 -3.36 30.19
C GLY A 274 29.51 -2.44 30.76
N ASN A 275 29.77 -1.78 31.89
CA ASN A 275 28.79 -0.88 32.52
C ASN A 275 28.39 0.30 31.61
N PRO A 276 29.33 1.03 30.99
CA PRO A 276 29.01 2.06 30.00
C PRO A 276 28.14 1.55 28.85
N THR A 277 28.48 0.41 28.25
CA THR A 277 27.72 -0.16 27.13
C THR A 277 26.31 -0.53 27.55
N ILE A 278 26.12 -1.21 28.70
CA ILE A 278 24.78 -1.54 29.23
C ILE A 278 23.92 -0.28 29.39
N LEU A 279 24.47 0.77 30.02
CA LEU A 279 23.73 2.01 30.25
C LEU A 279 23.37 2.71 28.94
N ALA A 280 24.28 2.70 27.96
CA ALA A 280 24.03 3.24 26.62
C ALA A 280 22.89 2.49 25.92
N THR A 281 22.91 1.15 25.93
CA THR A 281 21.86 0.30 25.36
C THR A 281 20.49 0.61 25.97
N PHE A 282 20.39 0.66 27.31
CA PHE A 282 19.12 0.99 27.98
C PHE A 282 18.65 2.42 27.69
N THR A 283 19.57 3.37 27.50
CA THR A 283 19.22 4.74 27.12
C THR A 283 18.61 4.79 25.73
N VAL A 284 19.15 4.03 24.77
CA VAL A 284 18.56 3.89 23.43
C VAL A 284 17.16 3.28 23.51
N ILE A 285 17.00 2.19 24.28
CA ILE A 285 15.69 1.54 24.48
C ILE A 285 14.68 2.54 25.08
N ALA A 286 15.08 3.29 26.11
CA ALA A 286 14.24 4.30 26.74
C ALA A 286 13.86 5.44 25.77
N ALA A 287 14.76 5.82 24.86
CA ALA A 287 14.48 6.83 23.84
C ALA A 287 13.50 6.33 22.75
N LEU A 288 13.49 5.03 22.45
CA LEU A 288 12.57 4.43 21.47
C LEU A 288 11.18 4.15 22.07
N LEU A 289 11.11 3.84 23.36
CA LEU A 289 9.89 3.42 24.06
C LEU A 289 8.66 4.32 23.84
N PRO A 290 8.75 5.67 23.82
CA PRO A 290 7.60 6.55 23.59
C PRO A 290 6.83 6.26 22.31
N MET A 291 7.51 5.78 21.25
CA MET A 291 6.86 5.44 19.97
C MET A 291 5.91 4.24 20.10
N GLY A 292 6.10 3.38 21.10
CA GLY A 292 5.22 2.23 21.36
C GLY A 292 3.84 2.62 21.88
N PHE A 293 3.70 3.85 22.41
CA PHE A 293 2.45 4.36 22.97
C PHE A 293 1.63 5.18 21.95
N VAL A 294 2.03 5.22 20.68
CA VAL A 294 1.27 5.91 19.64
C VAL A 294 -0.07 5.21 19.42
N SER A 295 -1.17 5.95 19.59
CA SER A 295 -2.53 5.41 19.47
C SER A 295 -3.12 5.55 18.06
N GLY A 296 -4.32 4.98 17.86
CA GLY A 296 -5.08 5.08 16.61
C GLY A 296 -4.49 4.22 15.49
N MET A 297 -4.80 4.55 14.23
CA MET A 297 -4.34 3.77 13.08
C MET A 297 -2.81 3.81 12.87
N MET A 298 -2.13 4.80 13.45
CA MET A 298 -0.66 4.92 13.41
C MET A 298 0.04 3.95 14.36
N GLY A 299 -0.61 3.53 15.44
CA GLY A 299 -0.02 2.65 16.44
C GLY A 299 0.47 1.33 15.86
N PRO A 300 -0.41 0.50 15.27
CA PRO A 300 -0.01 -0.75 14.63
C PRO A 300 1.01 -0.57 13.50
N TYR A 301 0.97 0.58 12.81
CA TYR A 301 1.91 0.89 11.73
C TYR A 301 3.32 1.23 12.23
N MET A 302 3.46 1.87 13.39
CA MET A 302 4.75 2.26 13.98
C MET A 302 5.29 1.27 15.02
N ALA A 303 4.42 0.45 15.62
CA ALA A 303 4.76 -0.50 16.69
C ALA A 303 5.98 -1.41 16.43
N PRO A 304 6.23 -1.90 15.20
CA PRO A 304 7.42 -2.72 14.95
C PRO A 304 8.75 -2.01 15.23
N ILE A 305 8.82 -0.68 15.09
CA ILE A 305 10.06 0.08 15.27
C ILE A 305 10.59 0.02 16.71
N PRO A 306 9.84 0.49 17.74
CA PRO A 306 10.31 0.44 19.11
C PRO A 306 10.44 -0.99 19.64
N VAL A 307 9.57 -1.92 19.22
CA VAL A 307 9.59 -3.30 19.73
C VAL A 307 10.77 -4.07 19.17
N LEU A 308 10.90 -4.18 17.85
CA LEU A 308 12.02 -4.90 17.22
C LEU A 308 13.34 -4.17 17.47
N GLY A 309 13.30 -2.84 17.52
CA GLY A 309 14.46 -2.04 17.88
C GLY A 309 14.99 -2.36 19.27
N SER A 310 14.12 -2.40 20.28
CA SER A 310 14.51 -2.72 21.65
C SER A 310 15.00 -4.16 21.80
N VAL A 311 14.34 -5.10 21.12
CA VAL A 311 14.77 -6.51 21.10
C VAL A 311 16.15 -6.65 20.46
N ALA A 312 16.39 -6.00 19.32
CA ALA A 312 17.69 -5.99 18.67
C ALA A 312 18.79 -5.44 19.58
N MET A 313 18.52 -4.35 20.31
CA MET A 313 19.46 -3.74 21.25
C MET A 313 19.75 -4.62 22.48
N LEU A 314 18.73 -5.31 23.02
CA LEU A 314 18.96 -6.25 24.13
C LEU A 314 19.82 -7.45 23.67
N PHE A 315 19.55 -7.99 22.48
CA PHE A 315 20.33 -9.08 21.94
C PHE A 315 21.71 -8.65 21.43
N SER A 316 21.89 -7.40 20.99
CA SER A 316 23.21 -6.87 20.63
C SER A 316 24.13 -6.82 21.83
N LEU A 317 23.62 -6.37 22.97
CA LEU A 317 24.36 -6.35 24.23
C LEU A 317 24.77 -7.77 24.66
N PHE A 318 23.84 -8.73 24.59
CA PHE A 318 24.15 -10.14 24.86
C PHE A 318 25.23 -10.67 23.91
N ALA A 319 25.11 -10.36 22.62
CA ALA A 319 26.08 -10.79 21.61
C ALA A 319 27.45 -10.13 21.81
N ALA A 320 27.48 -8.85 22.20
CA ALA A 320 28.68 -8.08 22.46
C ALA A 320 29.47 -8.61 23.67
N PHE A 321 28.82 -9.21 24.66
CA PHE A 321 29.53 -9.77 25.83
C PHE A 321 29.84 -11.26 25.73
N ILE A 322 29.15 -12.01 24.88
CA ILE A 322 29.35 -13.46 24.77
C ILE A 322 30.01 -13.82 23.44
N PHE A 323 29.38 -13.50 22.32
CA PHE A 323 29.87 -13.89 21.00
C PHE A 323 31.10 -13.07 20.59
N THR A 324 31.08 -11.76 20.79
CA THR A 324 32.16 -10.87 20.36
C THR A 324 33.50 -11.22 21.03
N PRO A 325 33.61 -11.34 22.37
CA PRO A 325 34.88 -11.66 23.01
C PRO A 325 35.33 -13.08 22.63
N TRP A 326 34.42 -14.05 22.59
CA TRP A 326 34.73 -15.42 22.17
C TRP A 326 35.28 -15.48 20.74
N LEU A 327 34.64 -14.79 19.80
CA LEU A 327 35.05 -14.79 18.40
C LEU A 327 36.36 -14.02 18.19
N THR A 328 36.55 -12.94 18.94
CA THR A 328 37.81 -12.17 18.97
C THR A 328 38.97 -13.02 19.48
N GLN A 329 38.71 -13.89 20.46
CA GLN A 329 39.68 -14.87 20.96
C GLN A 329 39.97 -16.01 19.98
N ARG A 330 39.04 -16.34 19.07
CA ARG A 330 39.24 -17.38 18.06
C ARG A 330 39.96 -16.83 16.83
N ILE A 331 39.64 -15.60 16.44
CA ILE A 331 40.20 -14.90 15.28
C ILE A 331 41.22 -13.84 15.76
N ARG A 332 42.10 -14.22 16.69
CA ARG A 332 43.08 -13.29 17.29
C ARG A 332 44.00 -12.72 16.21
N PRO A 333 44.17 -11.40 16.08
CA PRO A 333 45.24 -10.80 15.29
C PRO A 333 46.62 -11.09 15.88
N SER A 334 47.65 -11.07 15.04
CA SER A 334 49.03 -11.08 15.53
C SER A 334 49.34 -9.73 16.19
N LEU A 335 50.17 -9.73 17.24
CA LEU A 335 50.63 -8.50 17.88
C LEU A 335 51.30 -7.54 16.90
N GLU A 336 52.03 -8.08 15.91
CA GLU A 336 52.67 -7.29 14.86
C GLU A 336 51.63 -6.61 13.95
N SER A 337 50.54 -7.31 13.59
CA SER A 337 49.43 -6.71 12.84
C SER A 337 48.68 -5.65 13.63
N LEU A 338 48.52 -5.83 14.95
CA LEU A 338 47.92 -4.82 15.82
C LEU A 338 48.81 -3.58 15.92
N LYS A 339 50.12 -3.74 16.09
CA LYS A 339 51.07 -2.62 16.14
C LYS A 339 51.08 -1.84 14.81
N LYS A 340 51.08 -2.52 13.67
CA LYS A 340 50.98 -1.87 12.34
C LYS A 340 49.66 -1.10 12.17
N ALA A 341 48.54 -1.66 12.64
CA ALA A 341 47.26 -0.97 12.64
C ALA A 341 47.28 0.26 13.54
N GLN A 342 47.79 0.14 14.76
CA GLN A 342 47.94 1.24 15.72
C GLN A 342 48.88 2.34 15.20
N GLU A 343 49.98 2.01 14.53
CA GLU A 343 50.87 3.01 13.94
C GLU A 343 50.22 3.78 12.78
N LYS A 344 49.40 3.10 11.97
CA LYS A 344 48.65 3.72 10.89
C LYS A 344 47.56 4.63 11.45
N GLU A 345 46.86 4.16 12.47
CA GLU A 345 45.86 4.92 13.22
C GLU A 345 46.49 6.13 13.91
N HIS A 346 47.63 5.97 14.59
CA HIS A 346 48.34 7.05 15.27
C HIS A 346 48.77 8.15 14.29
N ARG A 347 49.26 7.80 13.09
CA ARG A 347 49.57 8.80 12.04
C ARG A 347 48.34 9.58 11.57
N GLN A 348 47.18 8.94 11.45
CA GLN A 348 45.93 9.63 11.13
C GLN A 348 45.41 10.46 12.32
N SER A 349 45.52 9.90 13.53
CA SER A 349 45.10 10.49 14.78
C SER A 349 45.89 11.75 15.10
N VAL A 350 47.19 11.86 14.77
CA VAL A 350 47.96 13.09 15.02
C VAL A 350 47.40 14.29 14.23
N ARG A 351 46.92 14.08 12.99
CA ARG A 351 46.25 15.17 12.23
C ARG A 351 44.93 15.56 12.86
N ILE A 352 44.12 14.57 13.25
CA ILE A 352 42.82 14.79 13.89
C ILE A 352 43.02 15.44 15.26
N GLU A 353 43.98 14.98 16.04
CA GLU A 353 44.35 15.50 17.36
C GLU A 353 44.79 16.96 17.26
N ASN A 354 45.65 17.31 16.30
CA ASN A 354 46.07 18.70 16.09
C ASN A 354 44.88 19.58 15.70
N PHE A 355 43.95 19.07 14.89
CA PHE A 355 42.71 19.78 14.57
C PHE A 355 41.80 19.97 15.80
N PHE A 356 41.60 18.91 16.60
CA PHE A 356 40.84 18.97 17.84
C PHE A 356 41.47 19.93 18.85
N ARG A 357 42.80 19.89 19.02
CA ARG A 357 43.56 20.80 19.88
C ARG A 357 43.41 22.25 19.41
N TRP A 358 43.49 22.50 18.10
CA TRP A 358 43.32 23.83 17.53
C TRP A 358 41.91 24.41 17.79
N ILE A 359 40.87 23.57 17.85
CA ILE A 359 39.49 24.01 18.13
C ILE A 359 39.22 24.09 19.64
N LEU A 360 39.55 23.03 20.40
CA LEU A 360 39.17 22.88 21.80
C LEU A 360 40.04 23.72 22.75
N LEU A 361 41.37 23.78 22.55
CA LEU A 361 42.25 24.50 23.49
C LEU A 361 41.87 25.99 23.59
N PRO A 362 41.61 26.73 22.49
CA PRO A 362 41.18 28.11 22.59
C PRO A 362 39.81 28.31 23.26
N LEU A 363 38.96 27.28 23.21
CA LEU A 363 37.64 27.24 23.81
C LEU A 363 37.71 26.93 25.32
N ILE A 364 38.65 26.08 25.73
CA ILE A 364 38.86 25.71 27.14
C ILE A 364 39.65 26.80 27.87
N GLU A 365 40.73 27.29 27.27
CA GLU A 365 41.65 28.26 27.91
C GLU A 365 41.05 29.67 28.00
N ASN A 366 40.18 30.06 27.06
CA ASN A 366 39.62 31.41 27.01
C ASN A 366 38.11 31.43 27.29
N ARG A 367 37.76 31.83 28.53
CA ARG A 367 36.38 31.92 29.04
C ARG A 367 35.47 32.87 28.23
N SER A 368 36.03 33.85 27.51
CA SER A 368 35.29 34.75 26.63
C SER A 368 34.93 34.09 25.30
N ARG A 369 35.88 33.34 24.71
CA ARG A 369 35.63 32.54 23.50
C ARG A 369 34.61 31.43 23.77
N ALA A 370 34.70 30.76 24.92
CA ALA A 370 33.70 29.77 25.36
C ALA A 370 32.29 30.37 25.46
N ARG A 371 32.15 31.56 26.06
CA ARG A 371 30.86 32.26 26.17
C ARG A 371 30.32 32.69 24.80
N LYS A 372 31.16 33.24 23.93
CA LYS A 372 30.78 33.61 22.55
C LYS A 372 30.33 32.39 21.76
N PHE A 373 31.09 31.29 21.81
CA PHE A 373 30.72 30.05 21.14
C PHE A 373 29.38 29.50 21.63
N LYS A 374 29.17 29.47 22.94
CA LYS A 374 27.88 29.08 23.54
C LYS A 374 26.74 29.99 23.10
N LEU A 375 26.95 31.31 23.05
CA LEU A 375 25.96 32.26 22.56
C LEU A 375 25.63 32.01 21.08
N ILE A 376 26.63 31.78 20.25
CA ILE A 376 26.46 31.43 18.83
C ILE A 376 25.68 30.13 18.68
N MET A 377 26.01 29.11 19.48
CA MET A 377 25.29 27.83 19.46
C MET A 377 23.82 28.01 19.81
N TYR A 378 23.49 28.81 20.84
CA TYR A 378 22.10 29.15 21.15
C TYR A 378 21.45 29.96 20.04
N ALA A 379 22.13 30.95 19.46
CA ALA A 379 21.61 31.74 18.36
C ALA A 379 21.29 30.86 17.14
N VAL A 380 22.16 29.91 16.80
CA VAL A 380 21.95 28.94 15.71
C VAL A 380 20.79 28.00 16.04
N LEU A 381 20.67 27.54 17.28
CA LEU A 381 19.53 26.72 17.73
C LEU A 381 18.20 27.47 17.54
N PHE A 382 18.10 28.71 18.01
CA PHE A 382 16.90 29.52 17.85
C PHE A 382 16.63 29.89 16.39
N ALA A 383 17.68 30.18 15.60
CA ALA A 383 17.55 30.40 14.17
C ALA A 383 17.01 29.16 13.45
N SER A 384 17.46 27.96 13.84
CA SER A 384 16.94 26.69 13.31
C SER A 384 15.47 26.51 13.65
N PHE A 385 15.04 26.82 14.87
CA PHE A 385 13.62 26.79 15.23
C PHE A 385 12.78 27.82 14.48
N ALA A 386 13.33 29.01 14.20
CA ALA A 386 12.64 30.02 13.42
C ALA A 386 12.32 29.58 11.99
N LEU A 387 13.10 28.66 11.40
CA LEU A 387 12.84 28.12 10.06
C LEU A 387 11.53 27.34 9.95
N PHE A 388 11.04 26.76 11.05
CA PHE A 388 9.71 26.15 11.08
C PHE A 388 8.61 27.20 11.00
N TYR A 389 8.78 28.32 11.71
CA TYR A 389 7.81 29.42 11.72
C TYR A 389 7.78 30.16 10.37
N THR A 390 8.94 30.44 9.78
CA THR A 390 9.04 31.11 8.48
C THR A 390 8.71 30.20 7.30
N THR A 391 8.30 28.95 7.55
CA THR A 391 7.99 27.92 6.54
C THR A 391 9.15 27.54 5.61
N GLY A 392 10.38 28.00 5.90
CA GLY A 392 11.58 27.59 5.18
C GLY A 392 11.84 26.08 5.28
N VAL A 393 11.38 25.46 6.37
CA VAL A 393 11.29 24.00 6.52
C VAL A 393 9.82 23.63 6.71
N THR A 394 9.20 23.09 5.65
CA THR A 394 7.81 22.62 5.73
C THR A 394 7.73 21.29 6.48
N VAL A 395 6.95 21.25 7.57
CA VAL A 395 6.70 20.01 8.32
C VAL A 395 5.68 19.18 7.55
N LYS A 396 6.11 18.03 7.03
CA LYS A 396 5.20 17.00 6.48
C LYS A 396 5.29 15.76 7.37
N MET A 397 4.16 15.25 7.81
CA MET A 397 4.09 14.12 8.74
C MET A 397 4.73 12.85 8.17
N MET A 398 4.59 12.62 6.86
CA MET A 398 5.24 11.53 6.13
C MET A 398 5.46 11.94 4.67
N PRO A 399 6.57 11.51 4.02
CA PRO A 399 6.79 11.74 2.59
C PRO A 399 5.77 10.95 1.77
N LEU A 400 5.32 11.47 0.63
CA LEU A 400 4.41 10.75 -0.27
C LEU A 400 5.06 9.46 -0.80
N ASP A 401 4.29 8.37 -0.90
CA ASP A 401 4.80 7.10 -1.44
C ASP A 401 4.86 7.19 -2.97
N ASN A 402 5.97 6.73 -3.57
CA ASN A 402 6.16 6.74 -5.03
C ASN A 402 5.61 5.44 -5.63
N LYS A 403 4.29 5.37 -5.82
CA LYS A 403 3.58 4.16 -6.28
C LYS A 403 3.33 4.16 -7.80
N PRO A 404 3.27 2.98 -8.45
CA PRO A 404 2.94 2.88 -9.88
C PRO A 404 1.43 3.05 -10.16
N GLU A 405 0.68 3.71 -9.28
CA GLU A 405 -0.75 3.95 -9.47
C GLU A 405 -1.22 5.25 -8.79
N PHE A 406 -2.24 5.87 -9.37
CA PHE A 406 -3.07 6.89 -8.72
C PHE A 406 -4.49 6.84 -9.29
N ASN A 407 -5.46 7.38 -8.54
CA ASN A 407 -6.86 7.42 -8.96
C ASN A 407 -7.29 8.85 -9.30
N VAL A 408 -8.18 9.00 -10.29
CA VAL A 408 -8.87 10.24 -10.58
C VAL A 408 -10.37 10.02 -10.33
N VAL A 409 -10.83 10.53 -9.20
CA VAL A 409 -12.23 10.46 -8.80
C VAL A 409 -13.00 11.55 -9.53
N VAL A 410 -14.07 11.17 -10.23
CA VAL A 410 -14.89 12.08 -11.05
C VAL A 410 -16.29 12.17 -10.47
N ASN A 411 -16.78 13.39 -10.25
CA ASN A 411 -18.15 13.67 -9.78
C ASN A 411 -18.83 14.66 -10.74
N MET A 412 -19.91 14.23 -11.37
CA MET A 412 -20.85 15.09 -12.09
C MET A 412 -21.91 15.63 -11.12
N ASN A 413 -22.73 16.57 -11.58
CA ASN A 413 -23.89 17.03 -10.82
C ASN A 413 -24.88 15.87 -10.61
N ASP A 414 -25.52 15.83 -9.43
CA ASP A 414 -26.50 14.80 -9.10
C ASP A 414 -27.63 14.72 -10.14
N GLY A 415 -28.04 13.50 -10.49
CA GLY A 415 -29.03 13.24 -11.55
C GLY A 415 -28.45 13.19 -12.97
N THR A 416 -27.16 13.44 -13.18
CA THR A 416 -26.53 13.31 -14.51
C THR A 416 -26.61 11.86 -15.01
N ALA A 417 -27.02 11.69 -16.27
CA ALA A 417 -27.17 10.37 -16.89
C ALA A 417 -25.82 9.67 -17.11
N LEU A 418 -25.82 8.34 -16.99
CA LEU A 418 -24.63 7.48 -17.10
C LEU A 418 -23.81 7.70 -18.39
N PRO A 419 -24.41 7.79 -19.60
CA PRO A 419 -23.64 8.00 -20.83
C PRO A 419 -22.91 9.35 -20.86
N VAL A 420 -23.47 10.38 -20.22
CA VAL A 420 -22.83 11.71 -20.14
C VAL A 420 -21.59 11.62 -19.25
N THR A 421 -21.70 10.97 -18.09
CA THR A 421 -20.57 10.70 -17.19
C THR A 421 -19.49 9.87 -17.89
N ALA A 422 -19.88 8.81 -18.61
CA ALA A 422 -18.96 7.95 -19.34
C ALA A 422 -18.19 8.73 -20.44
N ASN A 423 -18.87 9.61 -21.18
CA ASN A 423 -18.22 10.48 -22.17
C ASN A 423 -17.19 11.44 -21.54
N VAL A 424 -17.49 12.01 -20.37
CA VAL A 424 -16.53 12.85 -19.63
C VAL A 424 -15.31 12.02 -19.23
N ILE A 425 -15.53 10.86 -18.62
CA ILE A 425 -14.48 9.96 -18.16
C ILE A 425 -13.60 9.49 -19.32
N GLN A 426 -14.20 9.14 -20.46
CA GLN A 426 -13.47 8.76 -21.66
C GLN A 426 -12.56 9.90 -22.15
N ARG A 427 -13.06 11.13 -22.25
CA ARG A 427 -12.24 12.29 -22.67
C ARG A 427 -11.11 12.59 -21.70
N LEU A 428 -11.34 12.45 -20.40
CA LEU A 428 -10.28 12.59 -19.39
C LEU A 428 -9.23 11.49 -19.55
N SER A 429 -9.67 10.26 -19.82
CA SER A 429 -8.78 9.11 -20.05
C SER A 429 -7.93 9.30 -21.30
N GLU A 430 -8.49 9.75 -22.41
CA GLU A 430 -7.74 10.09 -23.64
C GLU A 430 -6.64 11.13 -23.42
N LYS A 431 -6.84 12.06 -22.46
CA LYS A 431 -5.81 13.04 -22.08
C LYS A 431 -4.75 12.43 -21.18
N LEU A 432 -5.12 11.54 -20.27
CA LEU A 432 -4.17 10.76 -19.46
C LEU A 432 -3.26 9.89 -20.33
N LEU A 433 -3.78 9.33 -21.42
CA LEU A 433 -2.99 8.53 -22.38
C LEU A 433 -1.93 9.35 -23.15
N LYS A 434 -1.88 10.68 -22.99
CA LYS A 434 -0.79 11.51 -23.55
C LYS A 434 0.43 11.61 -22.64
N ILE A 435 0.32 11.16 -21.40
CA ILE A 435 1.42 11.16 -20.43
C ILE A 435 2.31 9.94 -20.73
N PRO A 436 3.61 10.12 -21.02
CA PRO A 436 4.47 9.03 -21.48
C PRO A 436 4.63 7.91 -20.46
N GLU A 437 4.56 8.21 -19.15
CA GLU A 437 4.73 7.23 -18.08
C GLU A 437 3.48 6.36 -17.83
N VAL A 438 2.36 6.63 -18.50
CA VAL A 438 1.11 5.88 -18.31
C VAL A 438 1.17 4.55 -19.05
N LYS A 439 1.09 3.45 -18.30
CA LYS A 439 1.02 2.08 -18.82
C LYS A 439 -0.40 1.74 -19.26
N ALA A 440 -1.38 1.98 -18.41
CA ALA A 440 -2.78 1.69 -18.70
C ALA A 440 -3.72 2.59 -17.89
N VAL A 441 -4.95 2.73 -18.38
CA VAL A 441 -6.02 3.46 -17.70
C VAL A 441 -7.26 2.60 -17.69
N GLN A 442 -7.87 2.45 -16.52
CA GLN A 442 -9.13 1.73 -16.36
C GLN A 442 -10.21 2.68 -15.84
N THR A 443 -11.34 2.71 -16.52
CA THR A 443 -12.45 3.62 -16.19
C THR A 443 -13.60 2.87 -15.55
N TYR A 444 -14.26 3.52 -14.60
CA TYR A 444 -15.41 3.00 -13.88
C TYR A 444 -16.47 4.11 -13.86
N SER A 445 -17.50 3.99 -14.70
CA SER A 445 -18.62 4.94 -14.79
C SER A 445 -19.86 4.32 -14.16
N GLY A 446 -20.52 5.04 -13.25
CA GLY A 446 -21.67 4.50 -12.51
C GLY A 446 -21.31 3.48 -11.43
N THR A 447 -20.02 3.21 -11.22
CA THR A 447 -19.50 2.28 -10.22
C THR A 447 -18.13 2.75 -9.73
N ALA A 448 -17.69 2.25 -8.60
CA ALA A 448 -16.35 2.49 -8.06
C ALA A 448 -15.33 1.52 -8.65
N SER A 449 -14.06 1.94 -8.72
CA SER A 449 -12.95 1.00 -8.89
C SER A 449 -12.85 0.05 -7.69
N PRO A 450 -12.28 -1.17 -7.84
CA PRO A 450 -12.00 -2.03 -6.71
C PRO A 450 -11.21 -1.29 -5.63
N PHE A 451 -11.78 -1.20 -4.42
CA PHE A 451 -11.20 -0.40 -3.37
C PHE A 451 -9.76 -0.84 -3.05
N ASN A 452 -8.86 0.14 -2.97
CA ASN A 452 -7.57 0.00 -2.31
C ASN A 452 -7.70 0.44 -0.84
N PHE A 453 -6.61 0.43 -0.09
CA PHE A 453 -6.62 0.84 1.32
C PHE A 453 -7.18 2.25 1.52
N ASN A 454 -6.84 3.19 0.62
CA ASN A 454 -7.37 4.55 0.66
C ASN A 454 -8.87 4.60 0.35
N GLY A 455 -9.30 3.89 -0.69
CA GLY A 455 -10.71 3.77 -1.07
C GLY A 455 -11.57 3.08 -0.02
N LEU A 456 -11.00 2.17 0.78
CA LEU A 456 -11.69 1.55 1.91
C LEU A 456 -12.02 2.58 2.98
N VAL A 457 -11.06 3.41 3.39
CA VAL A 457 -11.27 4.42 4.46
C VAL A 457 -12.05 5.63 3.97
N ARG A 458 -11.94 5.98 2.69
CA ARG A 458 -12.76 7.03 2.06
C ARG A 458 -14.13 6.55 1.60
N HIS A 459 -14.48 5.30 1.87
CA HIS A 459 -15.74 4.67 1.48
C HIS A 459 -16.06 4.78 -0.02
N TYR A 460 -15.05 4.72 -0.89
CA TYR A 460 -15.24 4.83 -2.33
C TYR A 460 -16.10 3.70 -2.91
N TYR A 461 -16.14 2.55 -2.25
CA TYR A 461 -17.00 1.42 -2.63
C TYR A 461 -18.51 1.75 -2.59
N LEU A 462 -18.92 2.83 -1.92
CA LEU A 462 -20.31 3.32 -1.91
C LEU A 462 -20.68 4.13 -3.17
N ARG A 463 -19.70 4.47 -4.02
CA ARG A 463 -19.88 5.31 -5.21
C ARG A 463 -20.47 4.52 -6.38
N GLN A 464 -21.78 4.30 -6.35
CA GLN A 464 -22.50 3.46 -7.33
C GLN A 464 -23.60 4.24 -8.10
N LYS A 465 -23.51 5.57 -8.15
CA LYS A 465 -24.51 6.42 -8.82
C LYS A 465 -24.08 6.75 -10.26
N PRO A 466 -25.03 6.90 -11.22
CA PRO A 466 -24.75 7.21 -12.63
C PRO A 466 -23.86 8.43 -12.88
N TRP A 467 -23.90 9.42 -12.00
CA TRP A 467 -23.12 10.67 -12.07
C TRP A 467 -21.76 10.60 -11.36
N MET A 468 -21.39 9.44 -10.82
CA MET A 468 -20.11 9.19 -10.20
C MET A 468 -19.24 8.30 -11.09
N GLY A 469 -17.93 8.50 -11.02
CA GLY A 469 -16.99 7.55 -11.55
C GLY A 469 -15.60 7.67 -10.96
N ASP A 470 -14.74 6.77 -11.42
CA ASP A 470 -13.35 6.65 -11.02
C ASP A 470 -12.50 6.27 -12.25
N ILE A 471 -11.28 6.77 -12.29
CA ILE A 471 -10.29 6.44 -13.32
C ILE A 471 -9.04 5.97 -12.58
N GLN A 472 -8.77 4.67 -12.66
CA GLN A 472 -7.54 4.10 -12.13
C GLN A 472 -6.44 4.23 -13.18
N VAL A 473 -5.38 4.96 -12.86
CA VAL A 473 -4.24 5.17 -13.74
C VAL A 473 -3.08 4.31 -13.26
N GLN A 474 -2.58 3.46 -14.15
CA GLN A 474 -1.37 2.67 -13.93
C GLN A 474 -0.20 3.34 -14.61
N LEU A 475 0.88 3.51 -13.84
CA LEU A 475 2.13 4.07 -14.28
C LEU A 475 3.17 2.97 -14.45
N LEU A 476 4.27 3.31 -15.12
CA LEU A 476 5.51 2.53 -15.03
C LEU A 476 5.97 2.39 -13.58
N ASN A 477 6.69 1.31 -13.31
CA ASN A 477 7.34 1.10 -12.01
C ASN A 477 8.34 2.22 -11.74
N LYS A 478 8.61 2.47 -10.46
CA LYS A 478 9.47 3.59 -10.02
C LYS A 478 10.90 3.54 -10.59
N GLY A 479 11.39 2.36 -10.96
CA GLY A 479 12.72 2.18 -11.55
C GLY A 479 12.76 2.49 -13.05
N ASP A 480 11.60 2.50 -13.71
CA ASP A 480 11.48 2.68 -15.17
C ASP A 480 11.01 4.10 -15.53
N ARG A 481 10.98 5.02 -14.56
CA ARG A 481 10.58 6.42 -14.76
C ARG A 481 11.36 7.38 -13.87
N ASP A 482 11.67 8.55 -14.41
CA ASP A 482 12.42 9.59 -13.67
C ASP A 482 11.53 10.39 -12.72
N ARG A 483 10.30 10.70 -13.16
CA ARG A 483 9.36 11.55 -12.40
C ARG A 483 8.66 10.75 -11.34
N SER A 484 8.47 11.35 -10.15
CA SER A 484 7.72 10.74 -9.06
C SER A 484 6.23 10.62 -9.38
N SER A 485 5.51 9.70 -8.71
CA SER A 485 4.06 9.53 -8.91
C SER A 485 3.32 10.82 -8.60
N HIS A 486 3.80 11.57 -7.61
CA HIS A 486 3.27 12.86 -7.22
C HIS A 486 3.46 13.93 -8.30
N GLU A 487 4.64 14.03 -8.91
CA GLU A 487 4.86 14.95 -10.03
C GLU A 487 3.97 14.63 -11.23
N ILE A 488 3.73 13.35 -11.49
CA ILE A 488 2.84 12.89 -12.55
C ILE A 488 1.39 13.22 -12.20
N ALA A 489 0.95 12.96 -10.97
CA ALA A 489 -0.37 13.30 -10.48
C ALA A 489 -0.64 14.82 -10.51
N VAL A 490 0.32 15.65 -10.11
CA VAL A 490 0.22 17.12 -10.18
C VAL A 490 0.13 17.58 -11.64
N ALA A 491 0.95 17.04 -12.54
CA ALA A 491 0.88 17.35 -13.97
C ALA A 491 -0.47 16.92 -14.57
N ALA A 492 -0.95 15.72 -14.24
CA ALA A 492 -2.27 15.25 -14.64
C ALA A 492 -3.37 16.19 -14.14
N ARG A 493 -3.28 16.69 -12.90
CA ARG A 493 -4.25 17.65 -12.34
C ARG A 493 -4.32 18.93 -13.16
N LYS A 494 -3.16 19.49 -13.53
CA LYS A 494 -3.06 20.72 -14.34
C LYS A 494 -3.72 20.56 -15.71
N VAL A 495 -3.58 19.38 -16.33
CA VAL A 495 -4.17 19.09 -17.65
C VAL A 495 -5.66 18.77 -17.56
N LEU A 496 -6.08 18.00 -16.55
CA LEU A 496 -7.45 17.50 -16.45
C LEU A 496 -8.43 18.52 -15.85
N ALA A 497 -7.99 19.36 -14.90
CA ALA A 497 -8.89 20.25 -14.18
C ALA A 497 -9.63 21.27 -15.07
N PRO A 498 -8.98 21.92 -16.06
CA PRO A 498 -9.68 22.82 -16.99
C PRO A 498 -10.73 22.10 -17.85
N ILE A 499 -10.42 20.87 -18.28
CA ILE A 499 -11.30 20.05 -19.12
C ILE A 499 -12.51 19.59 -18.32
N ALA A 500 -12.28 19.06 -17.13
CA ALA A 500 -13.34 18.67 -16.21
C ALA A 500 -14.27 19.85 -15.91
N LYS A 501 -13.71 21.03 -15.60
CA LYS A 501 -14.49 22.25 -15.34
C LYS A 501 -15.35 22.65 -16.55
N LYS A 502 -14.80 22.61 -17.77
CA LYS A 502 -15.55 22.91 -19.00
C LYS A 502 -16.71 21.94 -19.24
N MET A 503 -16.57 20.70 -18.78
CA MET A 503 -17.60 19.66 -18.91
C MET A 503 -18.53 19.54 -17.69
N GLY A 504 -18.42 20.46 -16.72
CA GLY A 504 -19.27 20.44 -15.51
C GLY A 504 -18.91 19.35 -14.49
N ALA A 505 -17.72 18.76 -14.59
CA ALA A 505 -17.24 17.72 -13.68
C ALA A 505 -16.31 18.28 -12.59
N ARG A 506 -16.43 17.75 -11.38
CA ARG A 506 -15.47 17.98 -10.29
C ARG A 506 -14.57 16.75 -10.18
N ILE A 507 -13.26 16.96 -10.33
CA ILE A 507 -12.28 15.89 -10.25
C ILE A 507 -11.41 16.02 -9.00
N GLN A 508 -10.99 14.88 -8.46
CA GLN A 508 -9.98 14.80 -7.41
C GLN A 508 -8.93 13.78 -7.83
N ILE A 509 -7.66 14.17 -7.79
CA ILE A 509 -6.56 13.24 -8.01
C ILE A 509 -6.12 12.73 -6.64
N VAL A 510 -6.17 11.42 -6.49
CA VAL A 510 -6.03 10.72 -5.23
C VAL A 510 -4.86 9.76 -5.35
N GLU A 511 -3.81 10.07 -4.59
CA GLU A 511 -2.66 9.19 -4.43
C GLU A 511 -2.83 8.32 -3.18
N MET A 512 -2.10 7.22 -3.11
CA MET A 512 -2.07 6.40 -1.90
C MET A 512 -1.30 7.18 -0.81
N PRO A 513 -1.92 7.46 0.36
CA PRO A 513 -1.25 8.20 1.41
C PRO A 513 -0.12 7.34 2.01
N PRO A 514 0.95 7.98 2.52
CA PRO A 514 2.10 7.27 3.07
C PRO A 514 1.85 6.59 4.43
N GLY A 515 0.73 6.90 5.07
CA GLY A 515 0.24 6.17 6.25
C GLY A 515 -1.29 6.11 6.27
N PRO A 516 -1.92 6.00 7.45
CA PRO A 516 -3.35 5.81 7.56
C PRO A 516 -4.13 6.87 6.78
N PRO A 517 -5.03 6.46 5.88
CA PRO A 517 -5.82 7.37 5.09
C PRO A 517 -6.76 8.20 5.97
N VAL A 518 -6.98 9.43 5.54
CA VAL A 518 -7.99 10.34 6.08
C VAL A 518 -9.02 10.65 4.98
N LEU A 519 -10.24 11.00 5.37
CA LEU A 519 -11.34 11.31 4.44
C LEU A 519 -10.95 12.39 3.43
N GLN A 520 -10.38 13.50 3.92
CA GLN A 520 -9.72 14.56 3.15
C GLN A 520 -8.62 15.19 4.01
N THR A 521 -7.72 15.97 3.41
CA THR A 521 -6.71 16.75 4.16
C THR A 521 -7.36 17.72 5.16
N VAL A 522 -8.53 18.27 4.79
CA VAL A 522 -9.39 19.08 5.65
C VAL A 522 -10.83 18.65 5.42
N VAL A 523 -11.56 18.33 6.49
CA VAL A 523 -12.99 18.00 6.45
C VAL A 523 -13.71 18.90 7.43
N ALA A 524 -14.82 19.51 6.99
CA ALA A 524 -15.76 20.19 7.86
C ALA A 524 -17.06 19.38 7.88
N GLU A 525 -17.40 18.80 9.03
CA GLU A 525 -18.66 18.09 9.24
C GLU A 525 -19.71 19.07 9.74
N ILE A 526 -20.85 19.11 9.06
CA ILE A 526 -21.90 20.10 9.31
C ILE A 526 -23.11 19.37 9.88
N TYR A 527 -23.37 19.63 11.15
CA TYR A 527 -24.53 19.12 11.87
C TYR A 527 -25.56 20.24 12.00
N GLY A 528 -26.83 19.89 11.88
CA GLY A 528 -27.93 20.85 11.97
C GLY A 528 -29.27 20.13 12.02
N PRO A 529 -30.30 20.78 12.58
CA PRO A 529 -31.60 20.17 12.86
C PRO A 529 -32.34 19.73 11.60
N ASP A 530 -32.25 20.50 10.51
CA ASP A 530 -32.93 20.24 9.25
C ASP A 530 -31.97 20.29 8.03
N ALA A 531 -32.44 19.81 6.88
CA ALA A 531 -31.62 19.73 5.67
C ALA A 531 -31.29 21.09 5.05
N ASP A 532 -32.17 22.09 5.21
CA ASP A 532 -32.01 23.39 4.56
C ASP A 532 -31.01 24.25 5.33
N THR A 533 -31.08 24.25 6.67
CA THR A 533 -30.06 24.85 7.54
C THR A 533 -28.68 24.25 7.27
N ARG A 534 -28.57 22.92 7.16
CA ARG A 534 -27.28 22.26 6.82
C ARG A 534 -26.75 22.71 5.45
N ARG A 535 -27.61 22.83 4.44
CA ARG A 535 -27.20 23.31 3.09
C ARG A 535 -26.75 24.77 3.10
N GLN A 536 -27.43 25.61 3.86
CA GLN A 536 -27.07 27.03 3.97
C GLN A 536 -25.70 27.19 4.63
N VAL A 537 -25.49 26.56 5.79
CA VAL A 537 -24.19 26.56 6.49
C VAL A 537 -23.08 25.97 5.62
N ALA A 538 -23.36 24.89 4.88
CA ALA A 538 -22.40 24.31 3.94
C ALA A 538 -22.02 25.29 2.82
N THR A 539 -22.99 26.05 2.32
CA THR A 539 -22.75 27.06 1.28
C THR A 539 -21.88 28.19 1.82
N ASP A 540 -22.15 28.67 3.03
CA ASP A 540 -21.40 29.76 3.63
C ASP A 540 -19.97 29.34 4.03
N LEU A 541 -19.80 28.15 4.61
CA LEU A 541 -18.47 27.57 4.84
C LEU A 541 -17.70 27.37 3.54
N THR A 542 -18.36 26.94 2.46
CA THR A 542 -17.71 26.82 1.15
C THR A 542 -17.21 28.16 0.63
N LYS A 543 -17.96 29.25 0.84
CA LYS A 543 -17.50 30.61 0.48
C LYS A 543 -16.29 31.02 1.31
N ILE A 544 -16.26 30.67 2.59
CA ILE A 544 -15.12 30.96 3.49
C ILE A 544 -13.88 30.18 3.02
N PHE A 545 -14.01 28.88 2.75
CA PHE A 545 -12.89 28.07 2.29
C PHE A 545 -12.32 28.55 0.95
N LYS A 546 -13.16 28.99 0.01
CA LYS A 546 -12.69 29.56 -1.27
C LYS A 546 -11.89 30.86 -1.13
N LYS A 547 -11.99 31.55 0.00
CA LYS A 547 -11.21 32.76 0.29
C LYS A 547 -9.89 32.45 0.99
N ALA A 548 -9.70 31.24 1.50
CA ALA A 548 -8.47 30.85 2.18
C ALA A 548 -7.39 30.50 1.15
N ASP A 549 -6.15 30.94 1.40
CA ASP A 549 -5.01 30.61 0.56
C ASP A 549 -4.74 29.10 0.59
N GLY A 550 -4.64 28.47 -0.59
CA GLY A 550 -4.28 27.06 -0.73
C GLY A 550 -5.44 26.06 -0.92
N VAL A 551 -6.69 26.52 -1.07
CA VAL A 551 -7.89 25.68 -1.32
C VAL A 551 -8.29 25.61 -2.79
#